data_AF-A0A3A6TR03-F1
#
_entry.id   AF-A0A3A6TR03-F1
#
_cell.length_a   1.000
_cell.length_b   1.000
_cell.length_c   1.000
_cell.angle_alpha   90.00
_cell.angle_beta   90.00
_cell.angle_gamma   90.00
#
_symmetry.space_group_name_H-M   'P 1'
#
loop_
_entity.id
_entity.type
_entity.pdbx_description
1 polymer ?
#
loop_
_entity_poly.entity_id
_entity_poly.type
_entity_poly.pdbx_seq_one_letter_code
_entity_poly.pdbx_strand_id
1 'polypeptide(L)'
;MKINNWVVIIIFTIFPCCLFAASPASNALTQKQEPGGNPLDADLAINNPHEYAWKLFFYLNRQSQTGVAGVPDPAQHGISDYQDDIPTVWESWANETGSIFILPRQANTSEVFLEKGTKPLPWEQLPRDHKQPKFLEPSLSSALPNTPLSNFSPHYVAPEVSTLNDFEVRMNQSLYNQVRDDHLYSVESLQEKLKAIQSGEENNAIVFKDDAKEIKAAWVKITEEQKNQYHWRIINTTDENGSHISELWGLAALHIITKDISNWFYCDFEHKSLIPQEEKDGRPLKDPTTTGITATFGKNGIRDETIGTKWENYRLKGVQTAFLDNTGRPTRLGNTLIEPKDEGISSCMSCHASASIGNNTRFLGRGMPFQASHIRPQHIKGLPNPKDFLDENGKLLYLGMLRLRLYRRIIQTE
;
A
#
# COMPACT_ATOMS: atom_id res chain seq x y z
N MET A 1 13.93 -27.96 -84.36
CA MET A 1 13.59 -28.35 -82.98
C MET A 1 14.21 -27.31 -82.06
N LYS A 2 13.41 -26.31 -81.63
CA LYS A 2 13.89 -25.13 -80.88
C LYS A 2 13.86 -25.45 -79.39
N ILE A 3 15.01 -25.35 -78.73
CA ILE A 3 15.13 -25.46 -77.27
C ILE A 3 15.07 -24.02 -76.74
N ASN A 4 14.02 -23.70 -75.99
CA ASN A 4 13.87 -22.42 -75.30
C ASN A 4 14.60 -22.49 -73.95
N ASN A 5 15.63 -21.65 -73.80
CA ASN A 5 16.28 -21.38 -72.52
C ASN A 5 15.40 -20.42 -71.70
N TRP A 6 14.89 -20.87 -70.56
CA TRP A 6 14.30 -20.01 -69.56
C TRP A 6 15.38 -19.60 -68.56
N VAL A 7 15.72 -18.30 -68.55
CA VAL A 7 16.52 -17.67 -67.51
C VAL A 7 15.58 -17.33 -66.35
N VAL A 8 15.78 -17.97 -65.20
CA VAL A 8 15.07 -17.63 -63.95
C VAL A 8 15.84 -16.49 -63.28
N ILE A 9 15.27 -15.29 -63.29
CA ILE A 9 15.78 -14.13 -62.54
C ILE A 9 15.15 -14.20 -61.14
N ILE A 10 15.96 -14.52 -60.14
CA ILE A 10 15.57 -14.47 -58.72
C ILE A 10 15.76 -13.02 -58.24
N ILE A 11 14.65 -12.30 -58.07
CA ILE A 11 14.64 -10.97 -57.47
C ILE A 11 14.57 -11.16 -55.94
N PHE A 12 15.66 -10.87 -55.23
CA PHE A 12 15.64 -10.75 -53.78
C PHE A 12 15.06 -9.39 -53.39
N THR A 13 13.78 -9.36 -53.02
CA THR A 13 13.17 -8.23 -52.32
C THR A 13 13.64 -8.24 -50.86
N ILE A 14 14.61 -7.39 -50.55
CA ILE A 14 15.00 -7.07 -49.18
C ILE A 14 13.86 -6.21 -48.60
N PHE A 15 12.97 -6.82 -47.83
CA PHE A 15 12.03 -6.10 -46.98
C PHE A 15 12.82 -5.51 -45.80
N PRO A 16 12.85 -4.17 -45.61
CA PRO A 16 13.32 -3.60 -44.36
C PRO A 16 12.26 -3.94 -43.31
N CYS A 17 12.57 -4.93 -42.47
CA CYS A 17 11.79 -5.28 -41.29
C CYS A 17 12.01 -4.21 -40.22
N CYS A 18 11.56 -2.99 -40.47
CA CYS A 18 11.39 -1.97 -39.44
C CYS A 18 10.07 -2.25 -38.72
N LEU A 19 10.06 -3.30 -37.90
CA LEU A 19 9.07 -3.42 -36.83
C LEU A 19 9.35 -2.28 -35.84
N PHE A 20 8.74 -1.12 -36.07
CA PHE A 20 8.55 -0.14 -35.02
C PHE A 20 7.62 -0.80 -33.99
N ALA A 21 8.20 -1.41 -32.96
CA ALA A 21 7.49 -1.66 -31.73
C ALA A 21 6.97 -0.29 -31.25
N ALA A 22 5.67 -0.06 -31.38
CA ALA A 22 5.04 1.10 -30.77
C ALA A 22 5.43 1.11 -29.29
N SER A 23 6.07 2.19 -28.83
CA SER A 23 6.47 2.32 -27.43
C SER A 23 5.26 2.09 -26.53
N PRO A 24 5.32 1.17 -25.55
CA PRO A 24 4.19 0.84 -24.66
C PRO A 24 3.71 2.01 -23.79
N ALA A 25 4.44 3.13 -23.75
CA ALA A 25 4.10 4.33 -22.97
C ALA A 25 2.74 4.96 -23.32
N SER A 26 2.19 4.75 -24.53
CA SER A 26 0.90 5.35 -24.91
C SER A 26 -0.33 4.66 -24.29
N ASN A 27 -0.22 3.43 -23.77
CA ASN A 27 -1.36 2.70 -23.24
C ASN A 27 -1.63 2.95 -21.75
N ALA A 28 -0.65 3.43 -20.99
CA ALA A 28 -0.80 3.65 -19.54
C ALA A 28 -1.85 4.73 -19.21
N LEU A 29 -1.99 5.76 -20.05
CA LEU A 29 -2.93 6.86 -19.82
C LEU A 29 -4.40 6.51 -20.10
N THR A 30 -4.67 5.42 -20.83
CA THR A 30 -6.05 5.06 -21.23
C THR A 30 -6.62 3.88 -20.45
N GLN A 31 -5.91 3.39 -19.44
CA GLN A 31 -6.34 2.21 -18.68
C GLN A 31 -7.64 2.49 -17.93
N LYS A 32 -8.73 1.86 -18.39
CA LYS A 32 -10.07 1.98 -17.80
C LYS A 32 -10.32 1.01 -16.65
N GLN A 33 -9.60 -0.11 -16.62
CA GLN A 33 -9.78 -1.18 -15.64
C GLN A 33 -8.71 -1.07 -14.54
N GLU A 34 -9.12 -1.22 -13.29
CA GLU A 34 -8.19 -1.33 -12.15
C GLU A 34 -7.17 -2.45 -12.42
N PRO A 35 -5.85 -2.17 -12.32
CA PRO A 35 -4.83 -3.22 -12.45
C PRO A 35 -5.08 -4.32 -11.41
N GLY A 36 -4.94 -5.57 -11.82
CA GLY A 36 -5.04 -6.73 -10.96
C GLY A 36 -6.24 -7.64 -11.23
N GLY A 37 -6.30 -8.78 -10.52
CA GLY A 37 -7.37 -9.77 -10.63
C GLY A 37 -7.40 -10.57 -11.92
N ASN A 38 -6.36 -10.48 -12.76
CA ASN A 38 -6.32 -11.15 -14.04
C ASN A 38 -4.90 -11.65 -14.39
N PRO A 39 -4.78 -12.66 -15.27
CA PRO A 39 -3.48 -13.27 -15.58
C PRO A 39 -2.45 -12.32 -16.19
N LEU A 40 -2.86 -11.29 -16.93
CA LEU A 40 -1.93 -10.34 -17.57
C LEU A 40 -1.27 -9.43 -16.52
N ASP A 41 -2.04 -8.99 -15.52
CA ASP A 41 -1.51 -8.20 -14.42
C ASP A 41 -0.67 -9.04 -13.46
N ALA A 42 -1.07 -10.28 -13.19
CA ALA A 42 -0.24 -11.22 -12.44
C ALA A 42 1.11 -11.47 -13.13
N ASP A 43 1.11 -11.68 -14.44
CA ASP A 43 2.34 -11.84 -15.23
C ASP A 43 3.23 -10.58 -15.16
N LEU A 44 2.63 -9.39 -15.28
CA LEU A 44 3.36 -8.13 -15.15
C LEU A 44 3.93 -7.95 -13.75
N ALA A 45 3.18 -8.29 -12.70
CA ALA A 45 3.62 -8.23 -11.31
C ALA A 45 4.79 -9.19 -11.01
N ILE A 46 4.84 -10.35 -11.68
CA ILE A 46 5.94 -11.32 -11.53
C ILE A 46 7.17 -10.90 -12.34
N ASN A 47 6.97 -10.62 -13.62
CA ASN A 47 8.07 -10.49 -14.58
C ASN A 47 8.59 -9.06 -14.71
N ASN A 48 7.74 -8.04 -14.48
CA ASN A 48 8.08 -6.62 -14.55
C ASN A 48 7.48 -5.84 -13.36
N PRO A 49 7.83 -6.19 -12.11
CA PRO A 49 7.15 -5.69 -10.91
C PRO A 49 7.18 -4.17 -10.76
N HIS A 50 8.24 -3.49 -11.23
CA HIS A 50 8.34 -2.03 -11.17
C HIS A 50 7.39 -1.35 -12.15
N GLU A 51 7.20 -1.93 -13.34
CA GLU A 51 6.19 -1.44 -14.29
C GLU A 51 4.78 -1.70 -13.76
N TYR A 52 4.56 -2.85 -13.10
CA TYR A 52 3.30 -3.11 -12.40
C TYR A 52 3.02 -2.07 -11.30
N ALA A 53 4.03 -1.70 -10.50
CA ALA A 53 3.90 -0.66 -9.49
C ALA A 53 3.51 0.70 -10.11
N TRP A 54 4.15 1.10 -11.21
CA TRP A 54 3.79 2.34 -11.91
C TRP A 54 2.37 2.28 -12.51
N LYS A 55 1.97 1.12 -13.06
CA LYS A 55 0.61 0.87 -13.54
C LYS A 55 -0.43 1.05 -12.43
N LEU A 56 -0.18 0.51 -11.25
CA LEU A 56 -0.98 0.76 -10.04
C LEU A 56 -1.03 2.26 -9.70
N PHE A 57 0.13 2.90 -9.60
CA PHE A 57 0.23 4.32 -9.26
C PHE A 57 -0.57 5.21 -10.20
N PHE A 58 -0.46 4.98 -11.52
CA PHE A 58 -1.19 5.76 -12.51
C PHE A 58 -2.69 5.59 -12.38
N TYR A 59 -3.20 4.35 -12.25
CA TYR A 59 -4.64 4.13 -12.11
C TYR A 59 -5.18 4.74 -10.81
N LEU A 60 -4.51 4.47 -9.69
CA LEU A 60 -4.98 4.83 -8.36
C LEU A 60 -5.00 6.34 -8.13
N ASN A 61 -4.08 7.08 -8.74
CA ASN A 61 -3.95 8.53 -8.58
C ASN A 61 -4.70 9.35 -9.64
N ARG A 62 -5.52 8.70 -10.48
CA ARG A 62 -6.53 9.43 -11.27
C ARG A 62 -7.59 10.02 -10.35
N GLN A 63 -8.18 11.14 -10.76
CA GLN A 63 -9.33 11.70 -10.06
C GLN A 63 -10.48 10.68 -10.02
N SER A 64 -11.13 10.52 -8.88
CA SER A 64 -12.26 9.60 -8.73
C SER A 64 -13.55 10.21 -9.27
N GLN A 65 -14.44 9.32 -9.71
CA GLN A 65 -15.80 9.68 -10.07
C GLN A 65 -16.60 10.02 -8.81
N THR A 66 -17.23 11.19 -8.80
CA THR A 66 -18.14 11.63 -7.73
C THR A 66 -19.17 10.56 -7.39
N GLY A 67 -19.27 10.19 -6.11
CA GLY A 67 -20.28 9.26 -5.62
C GLY A 67 -20.03 7.80 -5.97
N VAL A 68 -18.93 7.45 -6.66
CA VAL A 68 -18.62 6.08 -7.05
C VAL A 68 -17.22 5.69 -6.59
N ALA A 69 -17.17 4.74 -5.65
CA ALA A 69 -15.94 4.25 -5.06
C ALA A 69 -15.11 3.43 -6.05
N GLY A 70 -13.81 3.68 -6.10
CA GLY A 70 -12.83 2.90 -6.88
C GLY A 70 -12.87 3.11 -8.39
N VAL A 71 -13.68 4.05 -8.87
CA VAL A 71 -13.85 4.32 -10.31
C VAL A 71 -13.22 5.66 -10.66
N PRO A 72 -12.34 5.73 -11.66
CA PRO A 72 -11.80 7.01 -12.14
C PRO A 72 -12.89 7.82 -12.86
N ASP A 73 -12.82 9.14 -12.74
CA ASP A 73 -13.73 10.05 -13.45
C ASP A 73 -13.57 9.85 -14.98
N PRO A 74 -14.63 9.45 -15.70
CA PRO A 74 -14.56 9.24 -17.14
C PRO A 74 -14.32 10.53 -17.93
N ALA A 75 -14.57 11.70 -17.34
CA ALA A 75 -14.29 12.99 -17.94
C ALA A 75 -12.81 13.39 -17.85
N GLN A 76 -12.02 12.68 -17.03
CA GLN A 76 -10.59 12.96 -16.83
C GLN A 76 -9.73 11.95 -17.60
N HIS A 77 -8.88 12.45 -18.49
CA HIS A 77 -8.18 11.62 -19.49
C HIS A 77 -6.88 10.98 -19.00
N GLY A 78 -6.45 11.21 -17.76
CA GLY A 78 -5.23 10.61 -17.22
C GLY A 78 -4.79 11.25 -15.91
N ILE A 79 -3.53 11.02 -15.53
CA ILE A 79 -2.98 11.53 -14.27
C ILE A 79 -2.62 13.03 -14.31
N SER A 80 -2.54 13.60 -15.52
CA SER A 80 -2.27 15.02 -15.79
C SER A 80 -3.52 15.90 -15.79
N ASP A 81 -4.70 15.28 -15.90
CA ASP A 81 -6.00 15.95 -15.92
C ASP A 81 -6.60 15.82 -14.53
N TYR A 82 -6.43 16.87 -13.71
CA TYR A 82 -6.91 16.87 -12.34
C TYR A 82 -7.44 18.24 -11.94
N GLN A 83 -8.41 18.21 -11.04
CA GLN A 83 -8.87 19.35 -10.29
C GLN A 83 -8.25 19.34 -8.91
N ASP A 84 -8.04 20.53 -8.37
CA ASP A 84 -7.51 20.70 -7.02
C ASP A 84 -8.52 20.23 -5.97
N ASP A 85 -8.00 19.68 -4.88
CA ASP A 85 -8.80 19.21 -3.73
C ASP A 85 -9.88 18.15 -4.05
N ILE A 86 -9.79 17.46 -5.19
CA ILE A 86 -10.71 16.36 -5.53
C ILE A 86 -10.07 14.99 -5.27
N PRO A 87 -10.75 14.07 -4.55
CA PRO A 87 -10.33 12.69 -4.30
C PRO A 87 -9.78 11.97 -5.54
N THR A 88 -8.71 11.21 -5.35
CA THR A 88 -8.24 10.20 -6.30
C THR A 88 -9.01 8.89 -6.13
N VAL A 89 -8.83 7.95 -7.06
CA VAL A 89 -9.50 6.64 -7.04
C VAL A 89 -9.33 5.95 -5.70
N TRP A 90 -8.11 5.86 -5.18
CA TRP A 90 -7.88 5.18 -3.90
C TRP A 90 -8.49 5.92 -2.69
N GLU A 91 -8.62 7.25 -2.74
CA GLU A 91 -9.29 8.04 -1.71
C GLU A 91 -10.81 7.89 -1.70
N SER A 92 -11.37 7.16 -2.67
CA SER A 92 -12.79 6.78 -2.68
C SER A 92 -13.02 5.35 -2.20
N TRP A 93 -11.95 4.59 -1.92
CA TRP A 93 -12.03 3.25 -1.33
C TRP A 93 -12.47 3.28 0.14
N ALA A 94 -12.83 2.10 0.65
CA ALA A 94 -13.31 1.96 2.02
C ALA A 94 -12.25 2.39 3.02
N ASN A 95 -12.61 3.33 3.89
CA ASN A 95 -11.70 3.86 4.90
C ASN A 95 -11.53 2.88 6.07
N GLU A 96 -10.32 2.37 6.26
CA GLU A 96 -9.99 1.51 7.41
C GLU A 96 -9.67 2.33 8.65
N THR A 97 -9.10 3.52 8.46
CA THR A 97 -8.62 4.42 9.51
C THR A 97 -9.78 5.03 10.30
N GLY A 98 -9.71 4.96 11.63
CA GLY A 98 -10.72 5.49 12.53
C GLY A 98 -10.14 5.75 13.91
N SER A 99 -10.64 6.78 14.60
CA SER A 99 -10.09 7.32 15.85
C SER A 99 -10.11 6.38 17.07
N ILE A 100 -9.71 5.13 16.95
CA ILE A 100 -9.74 4.13 18.02
C ILE A 100 -8.73 4.49 19.13
N PHE A 101 -7.66 5.22 18.80
CA PHE A 101 -6.50 5.33 19.70
C PHE A 101 -6.38 6.61 20.52
N ILE A 102 -6.94 7.74 20.11
CA ILE A 102 -6.27 9.00 20.48
C ILE A 102 -7.08 9.89 21.40
N LEU A 103 -8.41 9.95 21.28
CA LEU A 103 -9.19 10.78 22.20
C LEU A 103 -10.56 10.13 22.47
N PRO A 104 -11.00 10.00 23.74
CA PRO A 104 -12.30 9.44 24.11
C PRO A 104 -13.51 10.29 23.64
N ARG A 105 -13.29 11.29 22.77
CA ARG A 105 -14.30 12.25 22.31
C ARG A 105 -14.54 12.24 20.80
N GLN A 106 -13.74 11.52 20.01
CA GLN A 106 -13.94 11.48 18.57
C GLN A 106 -14.66 10.20 18.16
N ALA A 107 -15.73 10.34 17.39
CA ALA A 107 -16.46 9.21 16.83
C ALA A 107 -15.54 8.42 15.89
N ASN A 108 -15.66 7.09 15.91
CA ASN A 108 -14.95 6.24 14.97
C ASN A 108 -15.40 6.54 13.53
N THR A 109 -14.45 6.91 12.67
CA THR A 109 -14.68 7.24 11.25
C THR A 109 -14.31 6.09 10.30
N SER A 110 -13.89 4.94 10.84
CA SER A 110 -13.65 3.74 10.04
C SER A 110 -14.95 3.27 9.40
N GLU A 111 -14.88 2.85 8.15
CA GLU A 111 -15.95 2.18 7.41
C GLU A 111 -15.83 0.65 7.48
N VAL A 112 -14.71 0.15 8.00
CA VAL A 112 -14.37 -1.28 8.03
C VAL A 112 -14.39 -1.82 9.47
N PHE A 113 -13.74 -1.12 10.40
CA PHE A 113 -13.62 -1.54 11.78
C PHE A 113 -14.52 -0.69 12.66
N LEU A 114 -15.82 -1.02 12.64
CA LEU A 114 -16.84 -0.28 13.38
C LEU A 114 -16.78 -0.56 14.88
N GLU A 115 -17.39 0.33 15.66
CA GLU A 115 -17.50 0.14 17.11
C GLU A 115 -18.15 -1.20 17.45
N LYS A 116 -17.62 -1.84 18.50
CA LYS A 116 -18.07 -3.16 18.98
C LYS A 116 -18.01 -4.27 17.92
N GLY A 117 -17.19 -4.10 16.87
CA GLY A 117 -17.09 -5.06 15.80
C GLY A 117 -18.42 -5.21 15.05
N THR A 118 -19.18 -4.12 14.91
CA THR A 118 -20.44 -4.13 14.17
C THR A 118 -20.16 -4.43 12.69
N LYS A 119 -21.05 -5.18 12.04
CA LYS A 119 -20.93 -5.51 10.63
C LYS A 119 -20.89 -4.23 9.77
N PRO A 120 -19.86 -4.04 8.93
CA PRO A 120 -19.81 -2.93 7.98
C PRO A 120 -20.97 -2.92 6.99
N LEU A 121 -21.27 -1.75 6.44
CA LEU A 121 -22.31 -1.59 5.42
C LEU A 121 -21.97 -2.34 4.12
N PRO A 122 -22.94 -2.61 3.25
CA PRO A 122 -22.65 -2.96 1.86
C PRO A 122 -21.79 -1.88 1.17
N TRP A 123 -20.91 -2.28 0.23
CA TRP A 123 -20.00 -1.35 -0.45
C TRP A 123 -20.74 -0.19 -1.13
N GLU A 124 -21.90 -0.49 -1.73
CA GLU A 124 -22.77 0.44 -2.44
C GLU A 124 -23.48 1.44 -1.52
N GLN A 125 -23.46 1.18 -0.21
CA GLN A 125 -24.07 2.03 0.82
C GLN A 125 -23.04 2.86 1.59
N LEU A 126 -21.75 2.70 1.28
CA LEU A 126 -20.71 3.50 1.91
C LEU A 126 -20.84 4.97 1.48
N PRO A 127 -20.55 5.93 2.37
CA PRO A 127 -20.71 7.35 2.08
C PRO A 127 -19.62 7.84 1.10
N ARG A 128 -20.00 8.33 -0.09
CA ARG A 128 -19.06 8.69 -1.18
C ARG A 128 -19.17 10.14 -1.66
N ASP A 129 -19.62 11.05 -0.79
CA ASP A 129 -19.57 12.48 -1.08
C ASP A 129 -18.12 12.99 -1.03
N HIS A 130 -17.74 13.90 -1.93
CA HIS A 130 -16.44 14.60 -1.89
C HIS A 130 -16.21 15.37 -0.60
N LYS A 131 -17.30 15.68 0.12
CA LYS A 131 -17.25 16.36 1.40
C LYS A 131 -16.99 15.43 2.59
N GLN A 132 -16.72 14.14 2.37
CA GLN A 132 -16.36 13.27 3.48
C GLN A 132 -15.12 13.84 4.18
N PRO A 133 -15.21 14.15 5.48
CA PRO A 133 -14.07 14.68 6.21
C PRO A 133 -12.95 13.64 6.17
N LYS A 134 -11.81 14.04 5.64
CA LYS A 134 -10.61 13.21 5.67
C LYS A 134 -10.17 13.09 7.12
N PHE A 135 -10.07 11.86 7.62
CA PHE A 135 -9.55 11.59 8.95
C PHE A 135 -8.17 10.95 8.81
N LEU A 136 -7.19 11.52 9.51
CA LEU A 136 -5.84 10.98 9.54
C LEU A 136 -5.53 10.50 10.96
N GLU A 137 -4.94 9.31 11.06
CA GLU A 137 -4.43 8.78 12.32
C GLU A 137 -3.02 9.29 12.57
N PRO A 138 -2.78 9.92 13.73
CA PRO A 138 -1.43 10.23 14.19
C PRO A 138 -0.52 9.02 14.19
N SER A 139 0.73 9.25 13.80
CA SER A 139 1.77 8.24 13.98
C SER A 139 1.84 7.72 15.42
N LEU A 140 2.16 6.44 15.59
CA LEU A 140 2.36 5.86 16.93
C LEU A 140 3.48 6.60 17.71
N SER A 141 4.44 7.19 16.99
CA SER A 141 5.48 8.06 17.55
C SER A 141 4.94 9.35 18.14
N SER A 142 3.90 9.95 17.55
CA SER A 142 3.26 11.17 18.08
C SER A 142 2.26 10.89 19.21
N ALA A 143 1.69 9.68 19.26
CA ALA A 143 0.74 9.27 20.31
C ALA A 143 1.40 8.93 21.67
N LEU A 144 2.73 8.77 21.74
CA LEU A 144 3.46 8.40 22.97
C LEU A 144 4.64 9.34 23.30
N PRO A 145 4.42 10.65 23.48
CA PRO A 145 5.51 11.62 23.64
C PRO A 145 6.31 11.47 24.95
N ASN A 146 5.77 10.82 25.99
CA ASN A 146 6.35 10.78 27.34
C ASN A 146 6.89 9.41 27.79
N THR A 147 6.88 8.38 26.95
CA THR A 147 7.68 7.19 27.24
C THR A 147 9.12 7.45 26.81
N PRO A 148 10.13 7.29 27.69
CA PRO A 148 11.53 7.48 27.32
C PRO A 148 11.92 6.42 26.28
N LEU A 149 11.74 6.77 25.02
CA LEU A 149 12.33 6.09 23.86
C LEU A 149 13.80 6.50 23.69
N SER A 150 14.42 7.09 24.72
CA SER A 150 15.80 7.60 24.75
C SER A 150 16.90 6.55 24.56
N ASN A 151 16.54 5.27 24.39
CA ASN A 151 17.46 4.21 23.97
C ASN A 151 17.40 3.89 22.46
N PHE A 152 16.71 4.70 21.65
CA PHE A 152 16.66 4.55 20.19
C PHE A 152 17.30 5.77 19.51
N SER A 153 18.26 5.53 18.62
CA SER A 153 19.29 6.47 18.15
C SER A 153 18.82 7.89 17.76
N PRO A 154 19.62 8.93 18.06
CA PRO A 154 19.31 10.34 17.81
C PRO A 154 19.69 10.85 16.40
N HIS A 155 19.59 10.05 15.34
CA HIS A 155 20.11 10.42 14.01
C HIS A 155 19.08 10.48 12.87
N TYR A 156 17.86 10.91 13.17
CA TYR A 156 16.93 11.36 12.13
C TYR A 156 16.53 12.81 12.37
N VAL A 157 17.27 13.71 11.74
CA VAL A 157 16.77 15.05 11.43
C VAL A 157 16.09 14.91 10.07
N ALA A 158 14.79 14.63 10.08
CA ALA A 158 13.97 15.02 8.94
C ALA A 158 14.07 16.56 8.84
N PRO A 159 14.18 17.14 7.64
CA PRO A 159 14.00 18.58 7.48
C PRO A 159 12.65 18.98 8.09
N GLU A 160 12.45 20.25 8.45
CA GLU A 160 11.35 20.88 9.20
C GLU A 160 9.89 20.63 8.72
N VAL A 161 9.62 19.54 8.00
CA VAL A 161 8.32 18.94 7.79
C VAL A 161 7.86 18.36 9.13
N SER A 162 7.00 19.12 9.80
CA SER A 162 6.15 18.77 10.95
C SER A 162 6.25 17.31 11.42
N THR A 163 6.65 17.10 12.68
CA THR A 163 6.78 15.78 13.35
C THR A 163 5.45 15.03 13.55
N LEU A 164 4.38 15.42 12.85
CA LEU A 164 3.06 14.81 12.86
C LEU A 164 2.79 14.29 11.44
N ASN A 165 3.38 13.12 11.13
CA ASN A 165 2.90 12.35 9.99
C ASN A 165 1.62 11.67 10.43
N ASP A 166 0.55 11.94 9.70
CA ASP A 166 -0.71 11.27 9.92
C ASP A 166 -1.01 10.37 8.72
N PHE A 167 -1.60 9.21 8.98
CA PHE A 167 -1.82 8.18 7.98
C PHE A 167 -3.30 7.96 7.75
N GLU A 168 -3.64 7.52 6.55
CA GLU A 168 -4.90 6.85 6.29
C GLU A 168 -4.62 5.51 5.61
N VAL A 169 -5.49 4.54 5.88
CA VAL A 169 -5.45 3.21 5.28
C VAL A 169 -6.79 2.95 4.63
N ARG A 170 -6.76 2.43 3.39
CA ARG A 170 -7.96 2.17 2.60
C ARG A 170 -7.85 0.86 1.87
N MET A 171 -8.99 0.19 1.68
CA MET A 171 -9.08 -1.08 0.98
C MET A 171 -10.08 -1.05 -0.16
N ASN A 172 -9.74 -1.70 -1.27
CA ASN A 172 -10.61 -1.74 -2.45
C ASN A 172 -11.85 -2.61 -2.22
N GLN A 173 -12.79 -2.60 -3.18
CA GLN A 173 -14.07 -3.30 -3.06
C GLN A 173 -13.89 -4.80 -2.80
N SER A 174 -12.93 -5.44 -3.46
CA SER A 174 -12.72 -6.88 -3.32
C SER A 174 -12.27 -7.25 -1.91
N LEU A 175 -11.24 -6.57 -1.39
CA LEU A 175 -10.76 -6.79 -0.03
C LEU A 175 -11.85 -6.43 0.99
N TYR A 176 -12.52 -5.30 0.81
CA TYR A 176 -13.61 -4.86 1.69
C TYR A 176 -14.73 -5.89 1.81
N ASN A 177 -15.27 -6.35 0.66
CA ASN A 177 -16.35 -7.32 0.65
C ASN A 177 -15.92 -8.61 1.31
N GLN A 178 -14.69 -9.07 1.08
CA GLN A 178 -14.19 -10.26 1.76
C GLN A 178 -14.09 -10.05 3.27
N VAL A 179 -13.52 -8.94 3.74
CA VAL A 179 -13.43 -8.63 5.18
C VAL A 179 -14.82 -8.59 5.81
N ARG A 180 -15.80 -7.98 5.14
CA ARG A 180 -17.19 -7.89 5.61
C ARG A 180 -17.90 -9.25 5.59
N ASP A 181 -17.78 -10.01 4.52
CA ASP A 181 -18.59 -11.22 4.32
C ASP A 181 -18.01 -12.42 5.06
N ASP A 182 -16.67 -12.48 5.22
CA ASP A 182 -15.97 -13.51 5.99
C ASP A 182 -15.84 -13.14 7.48
N HIS A 183 -16.51 -12.08 7.94
CA HIS A 183 -16.53 -11.60 9.33
C HIS A 183 -15.13 -11.29 9.90
N LEU A 184 -14.22 -10.77 9.07
CA LEU A 184 -12.84 -10.52 9.47
C LEU A 184 -12.66 -9.15 10.16
N TYR A 185 -13.73 -8.39 10.35
CA TYR A 185 -13.71 -7.03 10.91
C TYR A 185 -13.76 -6.95 12.44
N SER A 186 -13.80 -8.08 13.16
CA SER A 186 -13.81 -8.12 14.63
C SER A 186 -12.78 -9.10 15.18
N VAL A 187 -12.29 -8.82 16.38
CA VAL A 187 -11.38 -9.74 17.09
C VAL A 187 -12.10 -11.04 17.40
N GLU A 188 -13.34 -10.92 17.87
CA GLU A 188 -14.19 -12.02 18.30
C GLU A 188 -14.41 -13.03 17.17
N SER A 189 -14.81 -12.55 15.99
CA SER A 189 -15.05 -13.41 14.81
C SER A 189 -13.76 -14.07 14.31
N LEU A 190 -12.62 -13.38 14.36
CA LEU A 190 -11.33 -14.00 14.01
C LEU A 190 -10.91 -15.09 15.00
N GLN A 191 -11.23 -14.92 16.29
CA GLN A 191 -10.98 -15.94 17.30
C GLN A 191 -11.91 -17.14 17.15
N GLU A 192 -13.18 -16.92 16.78
CA GLU A 192 -14.12 -17.99 16.43
C GLU A 192 -13.60 -18.78 15.22
N LYS A 193 -13.15 -18.10 14.18
CA LYS A 193 -12.52 -18.74 13.02
C LYS A 193 -11.29 -19.56 13.39
N LEU A 194 -10.39 -19.01 14.21
CA LEU A 194 -9.23 -19.76 14.72
C LEU A 194 -9.67 -21.02 15.48
N LYS A 195 -10.70 -20.95 16.32
CA LYS A 195 -11.25 -22.11 17.04
C LYS A 195 -11.84 -23.16 16.09
N ALA A 196 -12.55 -22.75 15.04
CA ALA A 196 -13.11 -23.66 14.03
C ALA A 196 -12.02 -24.38 13.24
N ILE A 197 -10.93 -23.69 12.87
CA ILE A 197 -9.76 -24.33 12.25
C ILE A 197 -9.11 -25.32 13.22
N GLN A 198 -8.98 -24.92 14.49
CA GLN A 198 -8.41 -25.72 15.55
C GLN A 198 -9.22 -26.98 15.90
N SER A 199 -10.54 -26.99 15.66
CA SER A 199 -11.42 -28.16 15.86
C SER A 199 -11.55 -29.03 14.61
N GLY A 200 -11.04 -28.58 13.46
CA GLY A 200 -11.19 -29.25 12.17
C GLY A 200 -12.56 -29.02 11.51
N GLU A 201 -13.35 -28.07 12.00
CA GLU A 201 -14.60 -27.63 11.36
C GLU A 201 -14.32 -26.82 10.09
N GLU A 202 -13.21 -26.08 10.08
CA GLU A 202 -12.72 -25.35 8.91
C GLU A 202 -11.35 -25.87 8.46
N ASN A 203 -11.22 -26.11 7.16
CA ASN A 203 -10.05 -26.78 6.59
C ASN A 203 -8.91 -25.83 6.20
N ASN A 204 -9.06 -24.50 6.29
CA ASN A 204 -8.02 -23.61 5.78
C ASN A 204 -7.98 -22.19 6.35
N ALA A 205 -6.82 -21.56 6.15
CA ALA A 205 -6.49 -20.18 6.46
C ALA A 205 -7.33 -19.16 5.64
N ILE A 206 -7.24 -17.88 6.03
CA ILE A 206 -7.79 -16.77 5.24
C ILE A 206 -7.05 -16.69 3.91
N VAL A 207 -7.76 -16.91 2.80
CA VAL A 207 -7.22 -16.78 1.43
C VAL A 207 -7.87 -15.57 0.78
N PHE A 208 -7.09 -14.53 0.55
CA PHE A 208 -7.59 -13.32 -0.09
C PHE A 208 -7.76 -13.51 -1.60
N LYS A 209 -8.78 -12.87 -2.17
CA LYS A 209 -9.01 -12.84 -3.63
C LYS A 209 -7.85 -12.15 -4.35
N ASP A 210 -7.55 -12.59 -5.56
CA ASP A 210 -6.38 -12.11 -6.32
C ASP A 210 -6.43 -10.61 -6.61
N ASP A 211 -7.62 -10.00 -6.69
CA ASP A 211 -7.80 -8.56 -6.90
C ASP A 211 -7.86 -7.73 -5.61
N ALA A 212 -7.65 -8.33 -4.44
CA ALA A 212 -7.65 -7.63 -3.15
C ALA A 212 -6.48 -6.64 -3.03
N LYS A 213 -6.78 -5.40 -2.60
CA LYS A 213 -5.78 -4.33 -2.44
C LYS A 213 -6.01 -3.49 -1.21
N GLU A 214 -4.91 -3.00 -0.65
CA GLU A 214 -4.89 -2.02 0.43
C GLU A 214 -3.82 -0.96 0.14
N ILE A 215 -4.10 0.27 0.55
CA ILE A 215 -3.17 1.40 0.47
C ILE A 215 -3.06 2.03 1.83
N LYS A 216 -1.83 2.27 2.27
CA LYS A 216 -1.53 3.15 3.39
C LYS A 216 -0.84 4.40 2.87
N ALA A 217 -1.45 5.54 3.11
CA ALA A 217 -0.96 6.85 2.69
C ALA A 217 -0.43 7.62 3.91
N ALA A 218 0.69 8.32 3.74
CA ALA A 218 1.20 9.28 4.72
C ALA A 218 0.99 10.69 4.22
N TRP A 219 0.53 11.57 5.11
CA TRP A 219 0.28 12.97 4.82
C TRP A 219 1.13 13.84 5.74
N VAL A 220 1.55 15.00 5.21
CA VAL A 220 2.30 16.02 5.95
C VAL A 220 1.62 17.36 5.81
N LYS A 221 1.71 18.22 6.83
CA LYS A 221 1.26 19.61 6.73
C LYS A 221 2.12 20.35 5.72
N ILE A 222 1.48 21.14 4.86
CA ILE A 222 2.16 21.95 3.84
C ILE A 222 1.64 23.39 3.86
N THR A 223 2.35 24.30 3.18
CA THR A 223 1.94 25.69 2.96
C THR A 223 1.28 25.88 1.58
N GLU A 224 0.64 27.03 1.36
CA GLU A 224 0.02 27.38 0.07
C GLU A 224 1.03 27.34 -1.09
N GLU A 225 2.27 27.77 -0.85
CA GLU A 225 3.34 27.78 -1.85
C GLU A 225 3.78 26.38 -2.28
N GLN A 226 3.46 25.35 -1.49
CA GLN A 226 3.82 23.96 -1.74
C GLN A 226 2.74 23.19 -2.53
N LYS A 227 1.54 23.76 -2.75
CA LYS A 227 0.41 23.07 -3.42
C LYS A 227 0.75 22.51 -4.80
N ASN A 228 1.61 23.18 -5.56
CA ASN A 228 2.00 22.73 -6.90
C ASN A 228 2.91 21.48 -6.88
N GLN A 229 3.50 21.14 -5.73
CA GLN A 229 4.41 19.99 -5.59
C GLN A 229 3.70 18.76 -5.06
N TYR A 230 2.63 18.93 -4.29
CA TYR A 230 1.94 17.84 -3.62
C TYR A 230 0.57 17.56 -4.24
N HIS A 231 0.15 16.31 -4.18
CA HIS A 231 -1.26 16.01 -4.12
C HIS A 231 -1.79 16.42 -2.74
N TRP A 232 -2.70 17.40 -2.68
CA TRP A 232 -3.08 18.03 -1.41
C TRP A 232 -4.57 18.01 -1.12
N ARG A 233 -4.88 18.17 0.18
CA ARG A 233 -6.23 18.21 0.74
C ARG A 233 -6.36 19.29 1.80
N ILE A 234 -7.50 19.95 1.84
CA ILE A 234 -7.90 20.69 3.04
C ILE A 234 -8.59 19.73 4.00
N ILE A 235 -8.03 19.60 5.19
CA ILE A 235 -8.56 18.72 6.23
C ILE A 235 -9.10 19.60 7.36
N ASN A 236 -10.39 19.43 7.63
CA ASN A 236 -11.06 20.12 8.73
C ASN A 236 -10.98 19.25 9.98
N THR A 237 -10.23 19.72 10.98
CA THR A 237 -10.10 19.10 12.30
C THR A 237 -10.75 19.98 13.37
N THR A 238 -10.79 19.49 14.60
CA THR A 238 -11.26 20.23 15.76
C THR A 238 -10.13 20.25 16.79
N ASP A 239 -9.80 21.43 17.32
CA ASP A 239 -8.78 21.57 18.36
C ASP A 239 -9.27 21.02 19.72
N GLU A 240 -8.37 21.03 20.71
CA GLU A 240 -8.68 20.59 22.08
C GLU A 240 -9.83 21.40 22.74
N ASN A 241 -10.07 22.62 22.26
CA ASN A 241 -11.11 23.52 22.74
C ASN A 241 -12.45 23.37 21.99
N GLY A 242 -12.52 22.51 20.98
CA GLY A 242 -13.72 22.36 20.15
C GLY A 242 -13.79 23.31 18.95
N SER A 243 -12.75 24.09 18.67
CA SER A 243 -12.70 25.03 17.54
C SER A 243 -12.37 24.30 16.25
N HIS A 244 -13.09 24.61 15.17
CA HIS A 244 -12.77 24.08 13.84
C HIS A 244 -11.49 24.70 13.29
N ILE A 245 -10.58 23.85 12.83
CA ILE A 245 -9.33 24.23 12.18
C ILE A 245 -9.33 23.64 10.76
N SER A 246 -9.00 24.44 9.76
CA SER A 246 -8.75 23.97 8.41
C SER A 246 -7.25 23.96 8.16
N GLU A 247 -6.70 22.78 7.91
CA GLU A 247 -5.27 22.59 7.70
C GLU A 247 -5.01 22.06 6.29
N LEU A 248 -3.90 22.49 5.69
CA LEU A 248 -3.49 22.05 4.37
C LEU A 248 -2.50 20.89 4.49
N TRP A 249 -2.84 19.77 3.86
CA TRP A 249 -2.06 18.54 3.93
C TRP A 249 -1.65 18.07 2.54
N GLY A 250 -0.39 17.67 2.37
CA GLY A 250 0.16 17.07 1.17
C GLY A 250 0.43 15.59 1.36
N LEU A 251 0.09 14.77 0.37
CA LEU A 251 0.43 13.36 0.32
C LEU A 251 1.95 13.23 0.20
N ALA A 252 2.59 12.58 1.15
CA ALA A 252 4.04 12.44 1.17
C ALA A 252 4.51 11.03 0.81
N ALA A 253 3.69 10.01 1.04
CA ALA A 253 4.02 8.63 0.71
C ALA A 253 2.79 7.76 0.46
N LEU A 254 2.95 6.73 -0.38
CA LEU A 254 2.00 5.65 -0.60
C LEU A 254 2.70 4.31 -0.44
N HIS A 255 2.14 3.45 0.40
CA HIS A 255 2.47 2.03 0.50
C HIS A 255 1.28 1.24 -0.07
N ILE A 256 1.48 0.53 -1.17
CA ILE A 256 0.42 -0.17 -1.91
C ILE A 256 0.70 -1.67 -1.83
N ILE A 257 -0.32 -2.44 -1.46
CA ILE A 257 -0.25 -3.90 -1.43
C ILE A 257 -1.38 -4.52 -2.24
N THR A 258 -1.06 -5.60 -2.96
CA THR A 258 -2.04 -6.30 -3.81
C THR A 258 -1.85 -7.82 -3.75
N LYS A 259 -2.93 -8.57 -3.92
CA LYS A 259 -2.92 -10.05 -3.90
C LYS A 259 -2.82 -10.68 -5.30
N ASP A 260 -2.34 -9.93 -6.29
CA ASP A 260 -2.34 -10.35 -7.70
C ASP A 260 -1.43 -11.54 -8.04
N ILE A 261 -0.54 -11.91 -7.12
CA ILE A 261 0.38 -13.05 -7.25
C ILE A 261 0.21 -13.98 -6.05
N SER A 262 0.91 -15.12 -6.00
CA SER A 262 0.78 -16.08 -4.89
C SER A 262 1.17 -15.47 -3.54
N ASN A 263 2.26 -14.70 -3.50
CA ASN A 263 2.60 -13.81 -2.40
C ASN A 263 1.80 -12.52 -2.47
N TRP A 264 1.93 -11.65 -1.47
CA TRP A 264 1.50 -10.26 -1.63
C TRP A 264 2.56 -9.49 -2.41
N PHE A 265 2.11 -8.69 -3.36
CA PHE A 265 2.94 -7.69 -4.02
C PHE A 265 2.92 -6.41 -3.19
N TYR A 266 4.09 -5.82 -2.94
CA TYR A 266 4.24 -4.55 -2.22
C TYR A 266 5.00 -3.55 -3.10
N CYS A 267 4.60 -2.28 -3.07
CA CYS A 267 5.40 -1.19 -3.60
C CYS A 267 5.25 0.08 -2.77
N ASP A 268 6.31 0.89 -2.75
CA ASP A 268 6.36 2.16 -2.04
C ASP A 268 6.66 3.32 -2.98
N PHE A 269 5.87 4.38 -2.87
CA PHE A 269 6.11 5.67 -3.49
C PHE A 269 6.36 6.72 -2.43
N GLU A 270 7.34 7.59 -2.66
CA GLU A 270 7.68 8.70 -1.77
C GLU A 270 7.79 10.00 -2.55
N HIS A 271 7.35 11.10 -1.94
CA HIS A 271 7.56 12.43 -2.47
C HIS A 271 9.06 12.78 -2.42
N LYS A 272 9.60 13.45 -3.45
CA LYS A 272 11.03 13.74 -3.65
C LYS A 272 11.66 14.63 -2.57
N SER A 273 10.83 15.31 -1.78
CA SER A 273 11.28 16.08 -0.61
C SER A 273 11.75 15.17 0.52
N LEU A 274 11.23 13.94 0.56
CA LEU A 274 11.75 12.86 1.38
C LEU A 274 13.01 12.37 0.68
N ILE A 275 14.16 12.58 1.32
CA ILE A 275 15.40 11.95 0.88
C ILE A 275 15.51 10.66 1.68
N PRO A 276 15.30 9.48 1.04
CA PRO A 276 15.47 8.21 1.70
C PRO A 276 16.86 8.13 2.33
N GLN A 277 16.98 7.53 3.50
CA GLN A 277 18.29 7.32 4.11
C GLN A 277 19.20 6.49 3.22
N GLU A 278 18.62 5.56 2.43
CA GLU A 278 19.35 4.82 1.42
C GLU A 278 20.06 5.75 0.42
N GLU A 279 19.39 6.80 -0.07
CA GLU A 279 19.99 7.79 -0.97
C GLU A 279 21.06 8.64 -0.26
N LYS A 280 20.84 9.02 1.00
CA LYS A 280 21.86 9.71 1.82
C LYS A 280 23.11 8.85 2.01
N ASP A 281 22.93 7.54 2.14
CA ASP A 281 23.98 6.54 2.24
C ASP A 281 24.60 6.19 0.86
N GLY A 282 24.21 6.90 -0.21
CA GLY A 282 24.71 6.71 -1.57
C GLY A 282 24.16 5.46 -2.28
N ARG A 283 23.11 4.84 -1.76
CA ARG A 283 22.42 3.71 -2.42
C ARG A 283 21.37 4.27 -3.39
N PRO A 284 21.41 3.88 -4.67
CA PRO A 284 20.45 4.38 -5.65
C PRO A 284 19.05 3.84 -5.37
N LEU A 285 18.04 4.59 -5.83
CA LEU A 285 16.66 4.13 -5.92
C LEU A 285 16.58 2.77 -6.63
N LYS A 286 15.70 1.90 -6.14
CA LYS A 286 15.46 0.57 -6.72
C LYS A 286 14.32 0.65 -7.72
N ASP A 287 14.49 1.49 -8.75
CA ASP A 287 13.54 1.59 -9.87
C ASP A 287 14.29 1.54 -11.21
N PRO A 288 14.46 0.35 -11.82
CA PRO A 288 15.15 0.22 -13.10
C PRO A 288 14.37 0.84 -14.28
N THR A 289 13.11 1.23 -14.09
CA THR A 289 12.31 1.85 -15.17
C THR A 289 12.70 3.31 -15.41
N THR A 290 13.23 3.98 -14.38
CA THR A 290 13.61 5.40 -14.39
C THR A 290 15.06 5.66 -13.95
N THR A 291 15.79 4.64 -13.50
CA THR A 291 17.19 4.78 -13.04
C THR A 291 18.12 3.78 -13.72
N GLY A 292 19.38 4.17 -13.86
CA GLY A 292 20.40 3.38 -14.55
C GLY A 292 20.45 3.59 -16.06
N ILE A 293 21.47 3.02 -16.71
CA ILE A 293 21.70 3.16 -18.16
C ILE A 293 20.62 2.46 -19.01
N THR A 294 19.88 1.54 -18.41
CA THR A 294 18.82 0.76 -19.06
C THR A 294 17.41 1.30 -18.79
N ALA A 295 17.28 2.48 -18.17
CA ALA A 295 15.97 3.08 -17.93
C ALA A 295 15.27 3.40 -19.25
N THR A 296 14.05 2.91 -19.43
CA THR A 296 13.29 3.02 -20.69
C THR A 296 12.08 3.94 -20.61
N PHE A 297 11.66 4.35 -19.42
CA PHE A 297 10.39 5.07 -19.22
C PHE A 297 10.53 6.35 -18.38
N GLY A 298 11.76 6.80 -18.18
CA GLY A 298 12.03 7.99 -17.42
C GLY A 298 13.48 8.13 -17.03
N LYS A 299 13.74 9.12 -16.17
CA LYS A 299 15.09 9.47 -15.74
C LYS A 299 15.09 9.99 -14.30
N ASN A 300 16.10 9.58 -13.53
CA ASN A 300 16.35 10.04 -12.17
C ASN A 300 15.15 9.86 -11.22
N GLY A 301 14.44 8.74 -11.31
CA GLY A 301 13.27 8.45 -10.47
C GLY A 301 11.96 9.09 -10.96
N ILE A 302 12.01 9.85 -12.07
CA ILE A 302 10.84 10.54 -12.65
C ILE A 302 10.39 9.76 -13.87
N ARG A 303 9.10 9.40 -13.92
CA ARG A 303 8.45 8.80 -15.08
C ARG A 303 8.08 9.84 -16.11
N ASP A 304 8.28 9.53 -17.40
CA ASP A 304 7.94 10.43 -18.49
C ASP A 304 6.45 10.83 -18.47
N GLU A 305 5.57 9.91 -18.08
CA GLU A 305 4.12 10.16 -17.97
C GLU A 305 3.74 11.13 -16.85
N THR A 306 4.65 11.39 -15.90
CA THR A 306 4.40 12.29 -14.76
C THR A 306 4.89 13.72 -15.00
N ILE A 307 5.76 13.94 -15.99
CA ILE A 307 6.41 15.23 -16.24
C ILE A 307 5.37 16.34 -16.45
N GLY A 308 5.54 17.46 -15.73
CA GLY A 308 4.63 18.60 -15.80
C GLY A 308 3.33 18.43 -15.00
N THR A 309 3.22 17.36 -14.22
CA THR A 309 2.12 17.14 -13.27
C THR A 309 2.65 17.16 -11.85
N LYS A 310 1.79 17.36 -10.84
CA LYS A 310 2.18 17.21 -9.42
C LYS A 310 2.80 15.85 -9.09
N TRP A 311 2.53 14.83 -9.90
CA TRP A 311 3.02 13.47 -9.71
C TRP A 311 4.48 13.27 -10.09
N GLU A 312 5.10 14.20 -10.81
CA GLU A 312 6.56 14.18 -11.10
C GLU A 312 7.40 14.27 -9.81
N ASN A 313 6.75 14.67 -8.72
CA ASN A 313 7.36 14.78 -7.40
C ASN A 313 7.33 13.46 -6.62
N TYR A 314 6.77 12.37 -7.15
CA TYR A 314 6.69 11.09 -6.47
C TYR A 314 7.55 10.06 -7.19
N ARG A 315 8.33 9.30 -6.43
CA ARG A 315 9.29 8.33 -6.95
C ARG A 315 8.97 6.95 -6.41
N LEU A 316 9.08 5.92 -7.26
CA LEU A 316 9.05 4.53 -6.82
C LEU A 316 10.33 4.23 -6.04
N LYS A 317 10.17 3.90 -4.75
CA LYS A 317 11.28 3.52 -3.87
C LYS A 317 11.73 2.08 -4.13
N GLY A 318 10.76 1.20 -4.36
CA GLY A 318 11.02 -0.20 -4.67
C GLY A 318 9.77 -1.06 -4.61
N VAL A 319 9.98 -2.34 -4.89
CA VAL A 319 8.95 -3.38 -4.94
C VAL A 319 9.41 -4.63 -4.18
N GLN A 320 8.46 -5.40 -3.66
CA GLN A 320 8.72 -6.68 -3.02
C GLN A 320 7.65 -7.70 -3.44
N THR A 321 8.09 -8.82 -4.01
CA THR A 321 7.22 -9.90 -4.54
C THR A 321 7.51 -11.27 -3.92
N ALA A 322 8.62 -11.37 -3.18
CA ALA A 322 9.11 -12.60 -2.56
C ALA A 322 9.84 -12.29 -1.26
N PHE A 323 9.89 -13.25 -0.33
CA PHE A 323 10.53 -13.07 0.98
C PHE A 323 12.05 -13.02 0.84
N LEU A 324 12.58 -13.71 -0.17
CA LEU A 324 14.00 -13.86 -0.47
C LEU A 324 14.25 -13.43 -1.92
N ASP A 325 15.42 -12.85 -2.18
CA ASP A 325 15.91 -12.60 -3.52
C ASP A 325 16.50 -13.87 -4.16
N ASN A 326 16.98 -13.76 -5.40
CA ASN A 326 17.60 -14.87 -6.13
C ASN A 326 18.92 -15.38 -5.52
N THR A 327 19.49 -14.67 -4.54
CA THR A 327 20.67 -15.10 -3.77
C THR A 327 20.30 -15.74 -2.43
N GLY A 328 19.01 -15.88 -2.14
CA GLY A 328 18.50 -16.38 -0.86
C GLY A 328 18.56 -15.37 0.28
N ARG A 329 18.83 -14.09 -0.02
CA ARG A 329 18.85 -13.04 1.01
C ARG A 329 17.45 -12.46 1.18
N PRO A 330 17.05 -12.10 2.41
CA PRO A 330 15.79 -11.42 2.64
C PRO A 330 15.65 -10.14 1.83
N THR A 331 14.55 -10.03 1.08
CA THR A 331 14.18 -8.79 0.40
C THR A 331 13.82 -7.73 1.42
N ARG A 332 14.01 -6.45 1.07
CA ARG A 332 13.73 -5.32 1.95
C ARG A 332 13.02 -4.23 1.18
N LEU A 333 11.99 -3.70 1.80
CA LEU A 333 11.21 -2.56 1.36
C LEU A 333 10.80 -1.83 2.64
N GLY A 334 10.89 -0.51 2.64
CA GLY A 334 10.54 0.27 3.81
C GLY A 334 10.41 1.74 3.45
N ASN A 335 9.40 2.37 4.02
CA ASN A 335 9.02 3.73 3.71
C ASN A 335 9.43 4.70 4.83
N THR A 336 10.06 5.80 4.45
CA THR A 336 10.69 6.78 5.36
C THR A 336 9.69 7.37 6.35
N LEU A 337 8.44 7.58 5.95
CA LEU A 337 7.41 8.14 6.83
C LEU A 337 6.53 7.08 7.47
N ILE A 338 6.15 6.04 6.72
CA ILE A 338 5.22 5.01 7.19
C ILE A 338 5.91 4.05 8.17
N GLU A 339 7.22 3.85 8.02
CA GLU A 339 8.04 2.90 8.77
C GLU A 339 9.41 3.53 9.17
N PRO A 340 9.43 4.68 9.86
CA PRO A 340 10.64 5.51 10.04
C PRO A 340 11.78 4.83 10.81
N LYS A 341 11.47 3.77 11.58
CA LYS A 341 12.46 3.01 12.36
C LYS A 341 13.02 1.79 11.61
N ASP A 342 12.46 1.50 10.44
CA ASP A 342 12.61 0.25 9.71
C ASP A 342 13.14 0.45 8.28
N GLU A 343 13.41 1.71 7.90
CA GLU A 343 13.91 2.09 6.59
C GLU A 343 15.18 1.29 6.21
N GLY A 344 15.10 0.52 5.13
CA GLY A 344 16.22 -0.26 4.59
C GLY A 344 16.63 -1.50 5.42
N ILE A 345 15.94 -1.77 6.54
CA ILE A 345 16.23 -2.94 7.39
C ILE A 345 15.07 -3.91 7.52
N SER A 346 13.83 -3.52 7.26
CA SER A 346 12.68 -4.43 7.39
C SER A 346 12.15 -4.93 6.06
N SER A 347 11.37 -6.00 6.13
CA SER A 347 10.60 -6.56 5.02
C SER A 347 9.13 -6.37 5.34
N CYS A 348 8.42 -5.55 4.56
CA CYS A 348 6.99 -5.35 4.70
C CYS A 348 6.28 -6.72 4.70
N MET A 349 6.64 -7.59 3.77
CA MET A 349 6.06 -8.92 3.67
C MET A 349 6.36 -9.80 4.88
N SER A 350 7.59 -9.82 5.40
CA SER A 350 7.91 -10.59 6.62
C SER A 350 7.19 -10.06 7.85
N CYS A 351 7.14 -8.73 8.01
CA CYS A 351 6.43 -8.07 9.10
C CYS A 351 4.95 -8.42 9.07
N HIS A 352 4.30 -8.24 7.91
CA HIS A 352 2.88 -8.56 7.74
C HIS A 352 2.58 -10.05 7.86
N ALA A 353 3.44 -10.93 7.36
CA ALA A 353 3.24 -12.37 7.51
C ALA A 353 3.36 -12.86 8.97
N SER A 354 4.06 -12.10 9.82
CA SER A 354 4.12 -12.37 11.27
C SER A 354 2.94 -11.79 12.06
N ALA A 355 2.15 -10.89 11.46
CA ALA A 355 0.96 -10.35 12.10
C ALA A 355 -0.10 -11.44 12.21
N SER A 356 -0.58 -11.69 13.42
CA SER A 356 -1.50 -12.79 13.69
C SER A 356 -2.34 -12.57 14.93
N ILE A 357 -3.41 -13.34 15.05
CA ILE A 357 -4.30 -13.36 16.21
C ILE A 357 -4.33 -14.73 16.85
N GLY A 358 -4.31 -14.77 18.18
CA GLY A 358 -4.32 -16.00 18.97
C GLY A 358 -5.53 -16.10 19.91
N ASN A 359 -5.65 -17.25 20.58
CA ASN A 359 -6.78 -17.58 21.47
C ASN A 359 -6.93 -16.68 22.71
N ASN A 360 -5.92 -15.89 23.08
CA ASN A 360 -5.94 -15.08 24.30
C ASN A 360 -5.55 -13.62 23.99
N THR A 361 -6.52 -12.70 24.06
CA THR A 361 -6.35 -11.27 23.72
C THR A 361 -5.56 -10.46 24.74
N ARG A 362 -5.13 -11.05 25.86
CA ARG A 362 -4.35 -10.31 26.88
C ARG A 362 -3.00 -9.78 26.38
N PHE A 363 -2.53 -10.22 25.21
CA PHE A 363 -1.31 -9.75 24.56
C PHE A 363 -1.54 -9.30 23.11
N LEU A 364 -2.49 -8.39 22.90
CA LEU A 364 -2.59 -7.62 21.66
C LEU A 364 -1.48 -6.56 21.63
N GLY A 365 -0.33 -6.94 21.06
CA GLY A 365 0.87 -6.09 20.92
C GLY A 365 2.20 -6.85 20.83
N ARG A 366 2.23 -8.11 21.29
CA ARG A 366 3.37 -9.04 21.18
C ARG A 366 2.84 -10.46 21.31
N GLY A 367 2.11 -10.90 20.28
CA GLY A 367 1.29 -12.11 20.31
C GLY A 367 2.07 -13.42 20.34
N MET A 368 3.33 -13.48 19.89
CA MET A 368 4.22 -14.59 20.27
C MET A 368 4.61 -14.42 21.74
N PRO A 369 4.73 -15.49 22.56
CA PRO A 369 5.52 -15.42 23.77
C PRO A 369 6.95 -15.05 23.37
N PHE A 370 7.23 -13.75 23.33
CA PHE A 370 8.57 -13.15 23.28
C PHE A 370 9.28 -13.35 24.64
N GLN A 371 9.10 -14.53 25.25
CA GLN A 371 9.95 -14.97 26.34
C GLN A 371 11.19 -15.61 25.71
N ALA A 372 12.29 -14.87 25.82
CA ALA A 372 13.65 -15.41 25.85
C ALA A 372 14.20 -16.06 24.56
N SER A 373 14.42 -15.28 23.51
CA SER A 373 15.73 -15.22 22.82
C SER A 373 15.78 -14.21 21.66
N HIS A 374 16.47 -13.09 21.89
CA HIS A 374 17.28 -12.32 20.92
C HIS A 374 16.71 -11.71 19.62
N ILE A 375 15.47 -11.93 19.18
CA ILE A 375 15.00 -11.30 17.92
C ILE A 375 14.22 -10.02 18.24
N ARG A 376 14.88 -8.86 18.13
CA ARG A 376 14.18 -7.57 18.18
C ARG A 376 13.32 -7.41 16.90
N PRO A 377 12.15 -6.74 16.94
CA PRO A 377 11.26 -6.51 15.78
C PRO A 377 11.99 -5.99 14.53
N GLN A 378 13.03 -5.18 14.74
CA GLN A 378 13.95 -4.63 13.75
C GLN A 378 14.80 -5.67 12.95
N HIS A 379 14.47 -6.97 13.02
CA HIS A 379 15.19 -8.06 12.32
C HIS A 379 14.30 -9.11 11.65
N ILE A 380 12.97 -8.98 11.58
CA ILE A 380 12.15 -9.99 10.88
C ILE A 380 12.43 -9.89 9.38
N LYS A 381 13.24 -10.81 8.89
CA LYS A 381 13.78 -10.83 7.55
C LYS A 381 13.64 -12.24 6.98
N GLY A 382 12.92 -12.34 5.87
CA GLY A 382 12.78 -13.57 5.12
C GLY A 382 11.51 -14.34 5.46
N LEU A 383 11.51 -15.62 5.14
CA LEU A 383 10.34 -16.49 5.26
C LEU A 383 9.98 -16.70 6.74
N PRO A 384 8.72 -16.47 7.16
CA PRO A 384 8.27 -16.85 8.50
C PRO A 384 8.45 -18.35 8.71
N ASN A 385 8.89 -18.75 9.90
CA ASN A 385 8.99 -20.16 10.26
C ASN A 385 7.58 -20.68 10.60
N PRO A 386 7.02 -21.67 9.87
CA PRO A 386 5.67 -22.17 10.13
C PRO A 386 5.47 -22.69 11.55
N LYS A 387 6.53 -23.19 12.20
CA LYS A 387 6.46 -23.68 13.58
C LYS A 387 6.13 -22.57 14.59
N ASP A 388 6.39 -21.31 14.25
CA ASP A 388 6.06 -20.17 15.11
C ASP A 388 4.54 -19.96 15.23
N PHE A 389 3.76 -20.59 14.33
CA PHE A 389 2.29 -20.52 14.30
C PHE A 389 1.61 -21.77 14.85
N LEU A 390 2.37 -22.81 15.25
CA LEU A 390 1.85 -24.11 15.67
C LEU A 390 2.24 -24.41 17.13
N ASP A 391 1.43 -25.21 17.82
CA ASP A 391 1.80 -25.79 19.10
C ASP A 391 2.69 -27.03 18.94
N GLU A 392 3.10 -27.63 20.06
CA GLU A 392 3.94 -28.85 20.08
C GLU A 392 3.30 -30.06 19.39
N ASN A 393 1.98 -30.06 19.23
CA ASN A 393 1.20 -31.11 18.56
C ASN A 393 0.91 -30.77 17.09
N GLY A 394 1.43 -29.65 16.57
CA GLY A 394 1.22 -29.21 15.19
C GLY A 394 -0.12 -28.51 14.95
N LYS A 395 -0.85 -28.13 15.99
CA LYS A 395 -2.14 -27.41 15.89
C LYS A 395 -1.91 -25.90 15.84
N LEU A 396 -2.67 -25.20 15.00
CA LEU A 396 -2.53 -23.75 14.80
C LEU A 396 -2.76 -22.98 16.10
N LEU A 397 -1.78 -22.21 16.57
CA LEU A 397 -1.89 -21.29 17.72
C LEU A 397 -2.34 -19.88 17.31
N TYR A 398 -1.96 -19.48 16.09
CA TYR A 398 -2.11 -18.12 15.61
C TYR A 398 -2.66 -18.11 14.18
N LEU A 399 -3.74 -17.38 13.96
CA LEU A 399 -4.28 -17.13 12.63
C LEU A 399 -3.55 -15.92 12.02
N GLY A 400 -2.79 -16.16 10.95
CA GLY A 400 -2.10 -15.10 10.20
C GLY A 400 -3.09 -14.08 9.61
N MET A 401 -2.80 -12.80 9.78
CA MET A 401 -3.63 -11.68 9.34
C MET A 401 -2.80 -10.81 8.38
N LEU A 402 -2.80 -11.14 7.10
CA LEU A 402 -1.87 -10.50 6.15
C LEU A 402 -2.19 -9.01 5.85
N ARG A 403 -3.32 -8.48 6.33
CA ARG A 403 -3.40 -7.34 7.27
C ARG A 403 -4.86 -7.12 7.70
N LEU A 404 -5.17 -7.33 8.98
CA LEU A 404 -6.32 -6.75 9.65
C LEU A 404 -5.76 -6.09 10.89
N ARG A 405 -5.65 -4.76 10.88
CA ARG A 405 -5.20 -4.03 12.08
C ARG A 405 -6.35 -3.99 13.09
N LEU A 406 -6.48 -5.06 13.88
CA LEU A 406 -7.31 -5.03 15.07
C LEU A 406 -6.44 -4.71 16.28
N TYR A 407 -6.41 -3.42 16.64
CA TYR A 407 -5.83 -2.97 17.90
C TYR A 407 -6.86 -2.17 18.70
N ARG A 408 -7.28 -2.77 19.82
CA ARG A 408 -7.79 -2.20 21.08
C ARG A 408 -8.78 -1.00 21.04
N ARG A 409 -10.09 -1.31 20.99
CA ARG A 409 -11.09 -0.93 22.04
C ARG A 409 -12.43 -1.64 21.82
N ILE A 410 -12.46 -2.94 22.09
CA ILE A 410 -13.70 -3.64 22.44
C ILE A 410 -13.42 -4.24 23.83
N ILE A 411 -14.41 -4.23 24.72
CA ILE A 411 -14.36 -4.39 26.20
C ILE A 411 -14.11 -3.02 26.88
N GLN A 412 -15.05 -2.36 27.57
CA GLN A 412 -16.15 -2.81 28.43
C GLN A 412 -17.14 -1.65 28.63
N THR A 413 -18.43 -1.85 28.37
CA THR A 413 -19.51 -1.16 29.11
C THR A 413 -20.57 -2.21 29.44
N GLU A 414 -20.32 -2.94 30.51
CA GLU A 414 -21.33 -3.23 31.53
C GLU A 414 -20.82 -2.68 32.85
#